data_AF-A0A7Y5V4J1-F1
#
_entry.id   AF-A0A7Y5V4J1-F1
#
_cell.length_a   1.000
_cell.length_b   1.000
_cell.length_c   1.000
_cell.angle_alpha   90.00
_cell.angle_beta   90.00
_cell.angle_gamma   90.00
#
_symmetry.space_group_name_H-M   'P 1'
#
loop_
_entity.id
_entity.type
_entity.pdbx_description
1 polymer ?
#
loop_
_entity_poly.entity_id
_entity_poly.type
_entity_poly.pdbx_seq_one_letter_code
_entity_poly.pdbx_strand_id
1 'polypeptide(L)' 'AADAGFRSLTLMATLPGVPFYRALGFVDAEPVTDVLPDGVPLRFIRMTKDLSLR' A
#
# COMPACT_ATOMS: atom_id res chain seq x y z
N ALA A 1 -3.82 13.99 7.70
CA ALA A 1 -4.34 13.46 6.42
C ALA A 1 -5.85 13.67 6.32
N ALA A 2 -6.67 12.97 7.11
CA ALA A 2 -8.12 13.19 7.11
C ALA A 2 -8.51 14.65 7.43
N ASP A 3 -7.90 15.26 8.46
CA ASP A 3 -8.20 16.66 8.84
C ASP A 3 -7.72 17.69 7.78
N ALA A 4 -6.87 17.26 6.83
CA ALA A 4 -6.47 18.05 5.68
C ALA A 4 -7.34 17.77 4.43
N GLY A 5 -8.44 17.02 4.57
CA GLY A 5 -9.39 16.73 3.51
C GLY A 5 -9.05 15.53 2.61
N PHE A 6 -8.00 14.77 2.91
CA PHE A 6 -7.69 13.53 2.16
C PHE A 6 -8.70 12.43 2.48
N ARG A 7 -9.12 11.69 1.44
CA ARG A 7 -10.14 10.64 1.54
C ARG A 7 -9.57 9.22 1.57
N SER A 8 -8.34 9.04 1.11
CA SER A 8 -7.68 7.74 1.11
C SER A 8 -6.15 7.89 1.15
N LEU A 9 -5.48 6.79 1.51
CA LEU A 9 -4.03 6.63 1.41
C LEU A 9 -3.72 5.42 0.54
N THR A 10 -2.74 5.57 -0.36
CA THR A 10 -2.24 4.47 -1.20
C THR A 10 -0.75 4.29 -0.96
N LEU A 11 -0.29 3.04 -0.90
CA LEU A 11 1.13 2.70 -0.76
C LEU A 11 1.47 1.41 -1.51
N MET A 12 2.77 1.16 -1.66
CA MET A 12 3.33 -0.09 -2.17
C MET A 12 3.92 -0.87 -1.00
N ALA A 13 3.27 -1.94 -0.58
CA ALA A 13 3.78 -2.81 0.47
C ALA A 13 4.71 -3.85 -0.14
N THR A 14 5.93 -3.98 0.37
CA THR A 14 6.73 -5.19 0.14
C THR A 14 6.01 -6.39 0.74
N LEU A 15 6.24 -7.60 0.21
CA LEU A 15 5.54 -8.80 0.69
C LEU A 15 5.64 -9.01 2.22
N PRO A 16 6.80 -8.78 2.89
CA PRO A 16 6.88 -8.87 4.35
C PRO A 16 6.11 -7.77 5.08
N GLY A 17 5.90 -6.60 4.46
CA GLY A 17 5.17 -5.48 5.05
C GLY A 17 3.65 -5.62 4.98
N VAL A 18 3.12 -6.50 4.13
CA VAL A 18 1.66 -6.68 3.94
C VAL A 18 0.91 -6.95 5.25
N PRO A 19 1.34 -7.88 6.14
CA PRO A 19 0.61 -8.13 7.39
C PRO A 19 0.53 -6.90 8.29
N PHE A 20 1.59 -6.08 8.33
CA PHE A 20 1.62 -4.84 9.10
C PHE A 20 0.59 -3.82 8.58
N TYR A 21 0.51 -3.61 7.27
CA TYR A 21 -0.43 -2.65 6.70
C TYR A 21 -1.89 -3.12 6.80
N ARG A 22 -2.15 -4.43 6.69
CA ARG A 22 -3.48 -5.00 6.96
C ARG A 22 -3.94 -4.72 8.38
N ALA A 23 -3.06 -4.89 9.37
CA ALA A 23 -3.37 -4.57 10.77
C ALA A 23 -3.69 -3.08 10.98
N LEU A 24 -3.16 -2.20 10.13
CA LEU A 24 -3.49 -0.77 10.12
C LEU A 24 -4.75 -0.43 9.29
N GLY A 25 -5.45 -1.41 8.74
CA GLY A 25 -6.68 -1.23 7.98
C GLY A 25 -6.48 -0.89 6.49
N PHE A 26 -5.29 -1.14 5.94
CA PHE A 26 -5.11 -1.14 4.49
C PHE A 26 -5.62 -2.46 3.89
N VAL A 27 -6.19 -2.37 2.70
CA VAL A 27 -6.66 -3.53 1.91
C VAL A 27 -5.84 -3.66 0.63
N ASP A 28 -5.65 -4.90 0.19
CA ASP A 28 -4.96 -5.26 -1.05
C ASP A 28 -5.76 -4.73 -2.26
N ALA A 29 -5.10 -3.95 -3.14
CA ALA A 29 -5.71 -3.44 -4.37
C ALA A 29 -5.22 -4.22 -5.60
N GLU A 30 -3.90 -4.37 -5.76
CA GLU A 30 -3.32 -5.17 -6.84
C GLU A 30 -1.89 -5.66 -6.53
N PRO A 31 -1.46 -6.81 -7.07
CA PRO A 31 -0.05 -7.18 -7.11
C PRO A 31 0.71 -6.33 -8.13
N VAL A 32 1.92 -5.91 -7.79
CA VAL A 32 2.80 -5.13 -8.68
C VAL A 32 4.21 -5.70 -8.64
N THR A 33 4.86 -5.75 -9.79
CA THR A 33 6.30 -6.05 -9.89
C THR A 33 6.98 -4.86 -10.51
N ASP A 34 7.97 -4.31 -9.82
CA ASP A 34 8.80 -3.22 -10.33
C ASP A 34 10.23 -3.72 -10.52
N VAL A 35 10.92 -3.21 -11.53
CA VAL A 35 12.31 -3.57 -11.83
C VAL A 35 13.20 -2.46 -11.29
N LEU A 36 14.02 -2.80 -10.30
CA LEU A 36 14.96 -1.85 -9.71
C LEU A 36 16.02 -1.42 -10.73
N PRO A 37 16.74 -0.30 -10.51
CA PRO A 37 17.75 0.18 -11.45
C PRO A 37 18.88 -0.82 -11.76
N ASP A 38 19.12 -1.79 -10.89
CA ASP A 38 20.08 -2.89 -11.09
C ASP A 38 19.52 -4.10 -11.85
N GLY A 39 18.26 -4.02 -12.29
CA GLY A 39 17.56 -5.07 -13.02
C GLY A 39 16.85 -6.10 -12.13
N VAL A 40 16.91 -5.98 -10.80
CA VAL A 40 16.27 -6.95 -9.90
C VAL A 40 14.76 -6.70 -9.84
N PRO A 41 13.90 -7.71 -10.12
CA PRO A 41 12.47 -7.58 -9.97
C PRO A 41 12.06 -7.66 -8.50
N LEU A 42 11.37 -6.64 -8.00
CA LEU A 42 10.82 -6.60 -6.65
C LEU A 42 9.29 -6.64 -6.69
N ARG A 43 8.72 -7.56 -5.90
CA ARG A 43 7.26 -7.74 -5.79
C ARG A 43 6.68 -6.95 -4.64
N PHE A 44 5.55 -6.30 -4.93
CA PHE A 44 4.76 -5.51 -4.00
C PHE A 44 3.29 -5.89 -4.10
N ILE A 45 2.52 -5.47 -3.10
CA ILE A 45 1.07 -5.29 -3.19
C ILE A 45 0.79 -3.80 -3.07
N ARG A 46 0.16 -3.21 -4.08
CA ARG A 46 -0.44 -1.88 -3.94
C ARG A 46 -1.62 -2.00 -2.98
N MET A 47 -1.63 -1.20 -1.93
CA MET A 47 -2.64 -1.25 -0.88
C MET A 47 -3.28 0.12 -0.69
N THR A 48 -4.56 0.14 -0.32
CA THR A 48 -5.32 1.36 -0.07
C THR A 48 -5.98 1.33 1.30
N LYS A 49 -6.10 2.49 1.94
CA LYS A 49 -6.89 2.68 3.16
C LYS A 49 -7.84 3.85 2.97
N ASP A 50 -9.12 3.61 3.19
CA ASP A 50 -10.14 4.66 3.23
C ASP A 50 -10.01 5.46 4.55
N LEU A 51 -10.09 6.78 4.46
CA LEU A 51 -10.03 7.70 5.61
C LEU A 51 -11.40 8.28 5.97
N SER A 52 -12.43 8.03 5.16
CA SER A 52 -13.81 8.51 5.37
C SER A 52 -14.58 7.65 6.37
N LEU A 53 -14.18 6.40 6.56
CA LEU A 53 -14.69 5.50 7.59
C LEU A 53 -13.98 5.81 8.92
N ARG A 54 -14.49 6.79 9.68
CA ARG A 54 -14.13 7.03 11.09
C ARG A 54 -15.23 6.50 12.00
#